data_AF-A0AAV8VZR5-F1
#
_entry.id   AF-A0AAV8VZR5-F1
#
_cell.length_a   1.000
_cell.length_b   1.000
_cell.length_c   1.000
_cell.angle_alpha   90.00
_cell.angle_beta   90.00
_cell.angle_gamma   90.00
#
_symmetry.space_group_name_H-M   'P 1'
#
loop_
_entity.id
_entity.type
_entity.pdbx_description
1 polymer ?
#
loop_
_entity_poly.entity_id
_entity_poly.type
_entity_poly.pdbx_seq_one_letter_code
_entity_poly.pdbx_strand_id
1 'polypeptide(L)'
;MSYEVVQRTKNIKIMAYYKARLKEFEDILLQDVVDLKQLKKQSFHGVPDDQGVRALCWRLLLNYLPPERKKWMSHLEDKRSLYKQFIDEMIVMPGEKETDGDVTLGDHPLSINPDSQWQTFFKDNEVLLQIDKDVRRLCPDISFFQQPTDFPCSEIVNSNDVKRLHTRVQRRFLKCANVERKGLGITKIALSIKKANEDYAPMAEGKEAHWEVVERILFLYAKLNPGQGYVQGMNEIIGPIYYAFACDPDITFRENAESDCFFCFTNLMSEIRDFFHKEPG
;
A
#
# COMPACT_ATOMS: atom_id res chain seq x y z
N MET A 1 -20.33 -44.81 21.51
CA MET A 1 -20.61 -43.65 20.62
C MET A 1 -19.74 -43.77 19.39
N SER A 2 -20.29 -43.75 18.18
CA SER A 2 -19.48 -43.76 16.95
C SER A 2 -18.63 -42.49 16.85
N TYR A 3 -17.46 -42.60 16.24
CA TYR A 3 -16.49 -41.52 16.05
C TYR A 3 -17.13 -40.27 15.43
N GLU A 4 -18.04 -40.46 14.47
CA GLU A 4 -18.78 -39.39 13.79
C GLU A 4 -19.68 -38.57 14.73
N VAL A 5 -20.35 -39.21 15.69
CA VAL A 5 -21.21 -38.52 16.67
C VAL A 5 -20.36 -37.66 17.61
N VAL A 6 -19.18 -38.14 18.01
CA VAL A 6 -18.23 -37.38 18.83
C VAL A 6 -17.70 -36.17 18.07
N GLN A 7 -17.31 -36.33 16.81
CA GLN A 7 -16.82 -35.22 15.97
C GLN A 7 -17.91 -34.18 15.70
N ARG A 8 -19.14 -34.62 15.40
CA ARG A 8 -20.28 -33.71 15.20
C ARG A 8 -20.59 -32.90 16.46
N THR A 9 -20.54 -33.53 17.63
CA THR A 9 -20.77 -32.86 18.93
C THR A 9 -19.64 -31.88 19.25
N LYS A 10 -18.38 -32.24 18.97
CA LYS A 10 -17.23 -31.34 19.11
C LYS A 10 -17.38 -30.11 18.21
N ASN A 11 -17.72 -30.30 16.94
CA ASN A 11 -17.93 -29.21 15.99
C ASN A 11 -19.05 -28.26 16.42
N ILE A 12 -20.18 -28.78 16.91
CA ILE A 12 -21.28 -27.95 17.43
C ILE A 12 -20.81 -27.09 18.61
N LYS A 13 -20.04 -27.67 19.56
CA LYS A 13 -19.51 -26.92 20.70
C LYS A 13 -18.51 -25.85 20.28
N ILE A 14 -17.63 -26.15 19.31
CA ILE A 14 -16.68 -25.17 18.76
C ILE A 14 -17.43 -24.01 18.11
N MET A 15 -18.46 -24.29 17.30
CA MET A 15 -19.26 -23.25 16.66
C MET A 15 -20.05 -22.41 17.66
N ALA A 16 -20.60 -23.03 18.71
CA ALA A 16 -21.29 -22.30 19.78
C ALA A 16 -20.33 -21.38 20.55
N TYR A 17 -19.13 -21.87 20.89
CA TYR A 17 -18.09 -21.08 21.54
C TYR A 17 -17.63 -19.92 20.65
N TYR A 18 -17.42 -20.17 19.36
CA TYR A 18 -17.03 -19.13 18.40
C TYR A 18 -18.09 -18.04 18.26
N LYS A 19 -19.37 -18.41 18.19
CA LYS A 19 -20.49 -17.44 18.18
C LYS A 19 -20.58 -16.62 19.47
N ALA A 20 -20.37 -17.25 20.63
CA ALA A 20 -20.33 -16.53 21.89
C ALA A 20 -19.20 -15.50 21.91
N ARG A 21 -18.02 -15.89 21.41
CA ARG A 21 -16.86 -14.99 21.28
C ARG A 21 -17.13 -13.83 20.33
N LEU A 22 -17.73 -14.06 19.17
CA LEU A 22 -18.14 -12.99 18.26
C LEU A 22 -19.05 -11.98 18.96
N LYS A 23 -20.05 -12.48 19.70
CA LYS A 23 -20.96 -11.63 20.46
C LYS A 23 -20.24 -10.79 21.52
N GLU A 24 -19.24 -11.34 22.21
CA GLU A 24 -18.44 -10.56 23.18
C GLU A 24 -17.70 -9.39 22.51
N PHE A 25 -17.20 -9.56 21.28
CA PHE A 25 -16.59 -8.47 20.52
C PHE A 25 -17.65 -7.45 20.07
N GLU A 26 -18.78 -7.90 19.54
CA GLU A 26 -19.89 -7.02 19.14
C GLU A 26 -20.36 -6.16 20.32
N ASP A 27 -20.56 -6.76 21.50
CA ASP A 27 -21.01 -6.06 22.71
C ASP A 27 -20.03 -4.97 23.16
N ILE A 28 -18.71 -5.14 22.90
CA ILE A 28 -17.68 -4.14 23.18
C ILE A 28 -17.66 -3.06 22.10
N LEU A 29 -17.65 -3.47 20.83
CA LEU A 29 -17.52 -2.58 19.68
C LEU A 29 -18.77 -1.72 19.44
N LEU A 30 -19.92 -2.13 19.96
CA LEU A 30 -21.17 -1.39 19.83
C LEU A 30 -21.35 -0.28 20.87
N GLN A 31 -20.52 -0.21 21.92
CA GLN A 31 -20.61 0.81 22.96
C GLN A 31 -20.37 2.22 22.40
N ASP A 32 -21.09 3.24 22.89
CA ASP A 32 -20.91 4.65 22.50
C ASP A 32 -19.44 5.11 22.59
N VAL A 33 -18.74 4.61 23.60
CA VAL A 33 -17.29 4.75 23.80
C VAL A 33 -16.73 3.35 23.99
N VAL A 34 -15.87 2.91 23.08
CA VAL A 34 -15.31 1.56 23.10
C VAL A 34 -14.27 1.42 24.23
N ASP A 35 -14.46 0.47 25.14
CA ASP A 35 -13.46 0.16 26.17
C ASP A 35 -12.24 -0.55 25.55
N LEU A 36 -11.20 0.24 25.25
CA LEU A 36 -9.95 -0.28 24.68
C LEU A 36 -9.21 -1.25 25.62
N LYS A 37 -9.38 -1.16 26.94
CA LYS A 37 -8.72 -2.09 27.88
C LYS A 37 -9.38 -3.46 27.78
N GLN A 38 -10.71 -3.49 27.76
CA GLN A 38 -11.48 -4.72 27.56
C GLN A 38 -11.21 -5.31 26.17
N LEU A 39 -11.19 -4.46 25.14
CA LEU A 39 -10.89 -4.89 23.76
C LEU A 39 -9.51 -5.53 23.64
N LYS A 40 -8.47 -4.92 24.23
CA LYS A 40 -7.11 -5.48 24.28
C LYS A 40 -7.08 -6.84 24.99
N LYS A 41 -7.75 -6.95 26.14
CA LYS A 41 -7.84 -8.20 26.90
C LYS A 41 -8.48 -9.32 26.08
N GLN A 42 -9.56 -9.03 25.36
CA GLN A 42 -10.22 -10.03 24.52
C GLN A 42 -9.40 -10.38 23.27
N SER A 43 -8.77 -9.38 22.65
CA SER A 43 -7.94 -9.55 21.46
C SER A 43 -6.64 -10.33 21.71
N PHE A 44 -6.18 -10.41 22.97
CA PHE A 44 -4.95 -11.12 23.34
C PHE A 44 -4.94 -12.59 22.91
N HIS A 45 -6.11 -13.24 22.89
CA HIS A 45 -6.25 -14.63 22.47
C HIS A 45 -6.60 -14.78 20.98
N GLY A 46 -6.44 -13.72 20.19
CA GLY A 46 -6.86 -13.62 18.79
C GLY A 46 -8.17 -12.86 18.60
N VAL A 47 -8.38 -12.35 17.39
CA VAL A 47 -9.60 -11.67 16.98
C VAL A 47 -10.29 -12.50 15.90
N PRO A 48 -11.61 -12.74 15.98
CA PRO A 48 -12.38 -13.43 14.94
C PRO A 48 -12.25 -12.79 13.54
N ASP A 49 -12.28 -13.61 12.50
CA ASP A 49 -12.13 -13.22 11.09
C ASP A 49 -13.46 -12.78 10.47
N ASP A 50 -14.57 -13.27 11.02
CA ASP A 50 -15.90 -13.05 10.48
C ASP A 50 -16.42 -11.62 10.71
N GLN A 51 -17.33 -11.19 9.84
CA GLN A 51 -18.09 -9.93 9.97
C GLN A 51 -17.25 -8.65 10.09
N GLY A 52 -15.98 -8.67 9.62
CA GLY A 52 -15.12 -7.49 9.67
C GLY A 52 -14.63 -7.13 11.07
N VAL A 53 -14.86 -7.99 12.07
CA VAL A 53 -14.48 -7.74 13.47
C VAL A 53 -12.98 -7.47 13.58
N ARG A 54 -12.14 -8.27 12.92
CA ARG A 54 -10.68 -8.03 12.89
C ARG A 54 -10.32 -6.65 12.37
N ALA A 55 -10.88 -6.25 11.24
CA ALA A 55 -10.55 -4.98 10.61
C ALA A 55 -10.92 -3.82 11.54
N LEU A 56 -12.12 -3.84 12.14
CA LEU A 56 -12.54 -2.82 13.09
C LEU A 56 -11.69 -2.81 14.38
N CYS A 57 -11.38 -3.98 14.94
CA CYS A 57 -10.48 -4.09 16.08
C CYS A 57 -9.10 -3.49 15.76
N TRP A 58 -8.54 -3.76 14.59
CA TRP A 58 -7.23 -3.23 14.20
C TRP A 58 -7.26 -1.72 13.99
N ARG A 59 -8.31 -1.16 13.38
CA ARG A 59 -8.49 0.30 13.31
C ARG A 59 -8.48 0.96 14.70
N LEU A 60 -9.02 0.31 15.73
CA LEU A 60 -9.01 0.82 17.11
C LEU A 60 -7.67 0.56 17.82
N LEU A 61 -7.12 -0.65 17.73
CA LEU A 61 -5.92 -1.07 18.46
C LEU A 61 -4.63 -0.45 17.89
N LEU A 62 -4.63 -0.10 16.61
CA LEU A 62 -3.56 0.65 15.95
C LEU A 62 -3.78 2.18 16.06
N ASN A 63 -4.62 2.62 17.00
CA ASN A 63 -4.89 4.02 17.31
C ASN A 63 -5.36 4.87 16.12
N TYR A 64 -5.99 4.26 15.11
CA TYR A 64 -6.54 5.00 13.97
C TYR A 64 -7.91 5.59 14.31
N LEU A 65 -8.87 4.75 14.71
CA LEU A 65 -10.17 5.22 15.15
C LEU A 65 -10.14 5.67 16.62
N PRO A 66 -10.76 6.82 16.97
CA PRO A 66 -10.92 7.21 18.36
C PRO A 66 -11.90 6.26 19.09
N PRO A 67 -11.85 6.13 20.42
CA PRO A 67 -12.78 5.28 21.16
C PRO A 67 -14.25 5.73 21.05
N GLU A 68 -14.49 7.04 20.86
CA GLU A 68 -15.86 7.57 20.78
C GLU A 68 -16.45 7.39 19.38
N ARG A 69 -17.48 6.52 19.26
CA ARG A 69 -18.09 6.16 17.98
C ARG A 69 -18.72 7.34 17.25
N LYS A 70 -19.22 8.32 17.99
CA LYS A 70 -19.84 9.54 17.43
C LYS A 70 -18.87 10.37 16.60
N LYS A 71 -17.55 10.21 16.79
CA LYS A 71 -16.51 10.91 16.04
C LYS A 71 -16.01 10.14 14.82
N TRP A 72 -16.40 8.88 14.62
CA TRP A 72 -15.83 8.02 13.58
C TRP A 72 -16.08 8.57 12.19
N MET A 73 -17.31 8.99 11.88
CA MET A 73 -17.66 9.49 10.55
C MET A 73 -16.80 10.69 10.13
N SER A 74 -16.75 11.73 10.98
CA SER A 74 -15.95 12.92 10.68
C SER A 74 -14.45 12.60 10.64
N HIS A 75 -13.96 11.76 11.56
CA HIS A 75 -12.55 11.38 11.59
C HIS A 75 -12.12 10.64 10.33
N LEU A 76 -12.94 9.68 9.87
CA LEU A 76 -12.68 8.92 8.65
C LEU A 76 -12.67 9.85 7.44
N GLU A 77 -13.64 10.76 7.32
CA GLU A 77 -13.72 11.73 6.23
C GLU A 77 -12.48 12.64 6.17
N ASP A 78 -12.06 13.20 7.31
CA ASP A 78 -10.87 14.05 7.41
C ASP A 78 -9.61 13.28 6.99
N LYS A 79 -9.43 12.06 7.50
CA LYS A 79 -8.26 11.23 7.20
C LYS A 79 -8.21 10.80 5.74
N ARG A 80 -9.34 10.35 5.18
CA ARG A 80 -9.44 9.92 3.79
C ARG A 80 -9.19 11.07 2.82
N SER A 81 -9.71 12.26 3.13
CA SER A 81 -9.44 13.48 2.37
C SER A 81 -7.97 13.89 2.44
N LEU A 82 -7.35 13.81 3.62
CA LEU A 82 -5.92 14.10 3.79
C LEU A 82 -5.04 13.13 3.00
N TYR A 83 -5.35 11.84 3.02
CA TYR A 83 -4.61 10.85 2.24
C TYR A 83 -4.69 11.12 0.74
N LYS A 84 -5.87 11.53 0.26
CA LYS A 84 -6.05 11.94 -1.14
C LYS A 84 -5.15 13.14 -1.50
N GLN A 85 -5.07 14.15 -0.62
CA GLN A 85 -4.16 15.27 -0.81
C GLN A 85 -2.68 14.82 -0.92
N PHE A 86 -2.27 13.83 -0.12
CA PHE A 86 -0.91 13.28 -0.24
C PHE A 86 -0.66 12.62 -1.61
N ILE A 87 -1.63 11.89 -2.15
CA ILE A 87 -1.52 11.33 -3.51
C ILE A 87 -1.30 12.44 -4.52
N ASP A 88 -2.15 13.47 -4.50
CA ASP A 88 -2.13 14.59 -5.44
C ASP A 88 -0.82 15.39 -5.39
N GLU A 89 -0.29 15.62 -4.20
CA GLU A 89 0.90 16.45 -4.00
C GLU A 89 2.22 15.68 -4.17
N MET A 90 2.26 14.39 -3.80
CA MET A 90 3.51 13.65 -3.71
C MET A 90 3.78 12.72 -4.90
N ILE A 91 2.74 12.33 -5.65
CA ILE A 91 2.84 11.50 -6.85
C ILE A 91 2.72 12.40 -8.09
N VAL A 92 3.74 13.23 -8.28
CA VAL A 92 3.83 14.21 -9.38
C VAL A 92 5.00 13.85 -10.29
N MET A 93 4.81 13.99 -11.60
CA MET A 93 5.88 13.86 -12.58
C MET A 93 6.48 15.26 -12.88
N PRO A 94 7.80 15.43 -12.74
CA PRO A 94 8.46 16.68 -13.12
C PRO A 94 8.18 17.02 -14.59
N GLY A 95 7.81 18.27 -14.86
CA GLY A 95 7.52 18.77 -16.22
C GLY A 95 6.07 18.65 -16.69
N GLU A 96 5.15 18.01 -15.94
CA GLU A 96 3.72 17.94 -16.34
C GLU A 96 3.03 19.30 -16.40
N LYS A 97 3.52 20.29 -15.64
CA LYS A 97 2.95 21.65 -15.58
C LYS A 97 3.66 22.66 -16.49
N GLU A 98 4.73 22.26 -17.18
CA GLU A 98 5.46 23.14 -18.09
C GLU A 98 4.85 23.08 -19.50
N THR A 99 3.77 23.82 -19.70
CA THR A 99 3.26 24.14 -21.03
C THR A 99 4.17 25.20 -21.67
N ASP A 100 4.90 24.84 -22.74
CA ASP A 100 5.57 25.74 -23.69
C ASP A 100 6.62 26.75 -23.13
N GLY A 101 7.50 26.30 -22.23
CA GLY A 101 8.63 27.11 -21.73
C GLY A 101 10.01 26.60 -22.20
N ASP A 102 10.94 27.51 -22.45
CA ASP A 102 12.34 27.24 -22.79
C ASP A 102 13.03 26.35 -21.74
N VAL A 103 13.48 25.16 -22.17
CA VAL A 103 14.14 24.12 -21.35
C VAL A 103 15.46 24.59 -20.70
N THR A 104 15.95 25.77 -21.04
CA THR A 104 17.24 26.30 -20.54
C THR A 104 17.13 27.15 -19.27
N LEU A 105 15.91 27.56 -18.87
CA LEU A 105 15.69 28.40 -17.68
C LEU A 105 14.91 27.71 -16.54
N GLY A 106 14.27 26.57 -16.81
CA GLY A 106 13.51 25.76 -15.84
C GLY A 106 14.33 24.64 -15.18
N ASP A 107 13.74 23.98 -14.17
CA ASP A 107 14.36 22.83 -13.51
C ASP A 107 14.42 21.62 -14.47
N HIS A 108 15.60 21.03 -14.64
CA HIS A 108 15.85 20.02 -15.66
C HIS A 108 16.46 18.73 -15.12
N PRO A 109 16.39 17.58 -15.83
CA PRO A 109 16.88 16.29 -15.35
C PRO A 109 18.35 16.27 -14.90
N LEU A 110 19.21 17.09 -15.51
CA LEU A 110 20.63 17.20 -15.15
C LEU A 110 20.93 18.28 -14.11
N SER A 111 19.90 18.83 -13.45
CA SER A 111 20.04 19.98 -12.56
C SER A 111 20.86 19.58 -11.35
N ILE A 112 21.88 20.37 -11.01
CA ILE A 112 22.70 20.17 -9.82
C ILE A 112 22.13 20.88 -8.59
N ASN A 113 21.05 21.64 -8.76
CA ASN A 113 20.40 22.34 -7.65
C ASN A 113 19.79 21.32 -6.66
N PRO A 114 20.15 21.37 -5.36
CA PRO A 114 19.54 20.51 -4.34
C PRO A 114 18.01 20.62 -4.26
N ASP A 115 17.45 21.77 -4.62
CA ASP A 115 15.99 22.03 -4.62
C ASP A 115 15.31 21.60 -5.93
N SER A 116 16.01 20.88 -6.79
CA SER A 116 15.49 20.35 -8.05
C SER A 116 14.41 19.27 -7.79
N GLN A 117 13.26 19.45 -8.44
CA GLN A 117 12.21 18.43 -8.52
C GLN A 117 12.73 17.18 -9.24
N TRP A 118 13.62 17.34 -10.23
CA TRP A 118 14.26 16.21 -10.90
C TRP A 118 15.21 15.44 -9.99
N GLN A 119 16.04 16.11 -9.17
CA GLN A 119 16.87 15.41 -8.19
C GLN A 119 16.02 14.64 -7.18
N THR A 120 14.97 15.27 -6.66
CA THR A 120 14.02 14.63 -5.75
C THR A 120 13.38 13.42 -6.41
N PHE A 121 12.94 13.55 -7.66
CA PHE A 121 12.36 12.47 -8.45
C PHE A 121 13.31 11.28 -8.63
N PHE A 122 14.60 11.52 -8.89
CA PHE A 122 15.58 10.44 -9.03
C PHE A 122 15.87 9.73 -7.70
N LYS A 123 15.93 10.47 -6.59
CA LYS A 123 16.04 9.89 -5.23
C LYS A 123 14.81 9.07 -4.88
N ASP A 124 13.61 9.60 -5.15
CA ASP A 124 12.33 8.90 -4.97
C ASP A 124 12.33 7.57 -5.74
N ASN A 125 12.88 7.54 -6.96
CA ASN A 125 12.94 6.32 -7.76
C ASN A 125 13.88 5.24 -7.18
N GLU A 126 14.88 5.61 -6.35
CA GLU A 126 15.74 4.63 -5.67
C GLU A 126 15.03 3.95 -4.51
N VAL A 127 14.25 4.72 -3.75
CA VAL A 127 13.37 4.20 -2.71
C VAL A 127 12.29 3.32 -3.34
N LEU A 128 11.68 3.81 -4.43
CA LEU A 128 10.61 3.10 -5.11
C LEU A 128 11.06 1.76 -5.72
N LEU A 129 12.29 1.70 -6.26
CA LEU A 129 12.86 0.43 -6.75
C LEU A 129 12.98 -0.63 -5.65
N GLN A 130 13.27 -0.23 -4.41
CA GLN A 130 13.31 -1.16 -3.28
C GLN A 130 11.91 -1.64 -2.92
N ILE A 131 10.95 -0.70 -2.82
CA ILE A 131 9.55 -1.00 -2.53
C ILE A 131 8.97 -1.95 -3.59
N ASP A 132 9.09 -1.63 -4.89
CA ASP A 132 8.56 -2.44 -6.01
C ASP A 132 9.06 -3.90 -5.92
N LYS A 133 10.35 -4.10 -5.64
CA LYS A 133 10.95 -5.43 -5.50
C LYS A 133 10.38 -6.23 -4.33
N ASP A 134 9.99 -5.57 -3.25
CA ASP A 134 9.54 -6.20 -2.02
C ASP A 134 8.04 -6.48 -2.06
N VAL A 135 7.23 -5.54 -2.58
CA VAL A 135 5.77 -5.72 -2.71
C VAL A 135 5.40 -6.78 -3.76
N ARG A 136 6.21 -6.93 -4.82
CA ARG A 136 6.01 -8.02 -5.80
C ARG A 136 6.18 -9.42 -5.22
N ARG A 137 6.88 -9.54 -4.08
CA ARG A 137 7.14 -10.79 -3.37
C ARG A 137 6.36 -10.87 -2.05
N LEU A 138 5.41 -9.97 -1.82
CA LEU A 138 4.62 -9.92 -0.60
C LEU A 138 3.65 -11.09 -0.53
N CYS A 139 3.76 -11.89 0.55
CA CYS A 139 2.91 -13.04 0.85
C CYS A 139 2.66 -13.95 -0.39
N PRO A 140 3.70 -14.57 -0.96
CA PRO A 140 3.61 -15.28 -2.25
C PRO A 140 2.70 -16.51 -2.21
N ASP A 141 2.43 -17.04 -1.02
CA ASP A 141 1.54 -18.18 -0.82
C ASP A 141 0.05 -17.85 -1.02
N ILE A 142 -0.31 -16.56 -1.06
CA ILE A 142 -1.67 -16.11 -1.35
C ILE A 142 -1.70 -15.31 -2.65
N SER A 143 -2.63 -15.66 -3.55
CA SER A 143 -2.78 -14.97 -4.83
C SER A 143 -3.35 -13.55 -4.69
N PHE A 144 -3.85 -13.20 -3.50
CA PHE A 144 -4.54 -11.94 -3.22
C PHE A 144 -3.78 -10.73 -3.73
N PHE A 145 -2.48 -10.60 -3.41
CA PHE A 145 -1.72 -9.40 -3.78
C PHE A 145 -1.56 -9.22 -5.29
N GLN A 146 -1.68 -10.29 -6.08
CA GLN A 146 -1.58 -10.27 -7.54
C GLN A 146 -2.93 -10.12 -8.24
N GLN A 147 -4.03 -10.17 -7.48
CA GLN A 147 -5.37 -9.99 -8.00
C GLN A 147 -5.71 -8.49 -8.14
N PRO A 148 -6.64 -8.15 -9.05
CA PRO A 148 -7.09 -6.78 -9.20
C PRO A 148 -7.87 -6.37 -7.96
N THR A 149 -7.64 -5.15 -7.48
CA THR A 149 -8.54 -4.55 -6.48
C THR A 149 -9.88 -4.21 -7.13
N ASP A 150 -10.96 -4.38 -6.37
CA ASP A 150 -12.30 -3.89 -6.75
C ASP A 150 -12.35 -2.35 -6.78
N PHE A 151 -11.43 -1.68 -6.06
CA PHE A 151 -11.40 -0.24 -5.86
C PHE A 151 -10.04 0.35 -6.26
N PRO A 152 -9.78 0.51 -7.57
CA PRO A 152 -8.54 1.13 -8.05
C PRO A 152 -8.54 2.65 -7.84
N CYS A 153 -7.37 3.22 -7.56
CA CYS A 153 -7.18 4.67 -7.47
C CYS A 153 -7.28 5.31 -8.87
N SER A 154 -8.46 5.86 -9.18
CA SER A 154 -8.81 6.38 -10.52
C SER A 154 -7.85 7.45 -11.04
N GLU A 155 -7.30 8.30 -10.16
CA GLU A 155 -6.35 9.35 -10.52
C GLU A 155 -4.99 8.78 -10.96
N ILE A 156 -4.64 7.57 -10.53
CA ILE A 156 -3.41 6.88 -10.89
C ILE A 156 -3.64 5.98 -12.09
N VAL A 157 -4.67 5.13 -12.06
CA VAL A 157 -4.85 4.08 -13.09
C VAL A 157 -5.26 4.60 -14.46
N ASN A 158 -5.85 5.81 -14.54
CA ASN A 158 -6.27 6.47 -15.78
C ASN A 158 -5.28 7.56 -16.24
N SER A 159 -4.07 7.56 -15.70
CA SER A 159 -3.04 8.57 -16.00
C SER A 159 -2.19 8.24 -17.24
N ASN A 160 -2.61 7.33 -18.12
CA ASN A 160 -1.78 6.80 -19.22
C ASN A 160 -0.39 6.32 -18.74
N ASP A 161 -0.36 5.61 -17.62
CA ASP A 161 0.84 5.11 -16.93
C ASP A 161 1.83 6.17 -16.42
N VAL A 162 1.46 7.46 -16.48
CA VAL A 162 2.35 8.55 -16.08
C VAL A 162 2.52 8.60 -14.56
N LYS A 163 1.43 8.43 -13.80
CA LYS A 163 1.46 8.42 -12.33
C LYS A 163 1.63 7.04 -11.71
N ARG A 164 1.61 5.96 -12.51
CA ARG A 164 1.84 4.60 -12.01
C ARG A 164 3.28 4.43 -11.54
N LEU A 165 3.43 4.09 -10.26
CA LEU A 165 4.72 4.06 -9.60
C LEU A 165 5.63 2.96 -10.17
N HIS A 166 5.16 1.72 -10.32
CA HIS A 166 5.93 0.66 -10.96
C HIS A 166 6.47 1.04 -12.37
N THR A 167 5.75 1.86 -13.14
CA THR A 167 6.20 2.32 -14.47
C THR A 167 7.42 3.24 -14.37
N ARG A 168 7.53 4.03 -13.30
CA ARG A 168 8.72 4.86 -13.02
C ARG A 168 9.96 4.01 -12.80
N VAL A 169 9.81 2.87 -12.13
CA VAL A 169 10.89 1.91 -11.90
C VAL A 169 11.34 1.26 -13.21
N GLN A 170 10.40 0.81 -14.04
CA GLN A 170 10.70 0.20 -15.34
C GLN A 170 11.39 1.16 -16.32
N ARG A 171 11.03 2.45 -16.31
CA ARG A 171 11.66 3.48 -17.16
C ARG A 171 13.12 3.80 -16.77
N ARG A 172 13.61 3.35 -15.60
CA ARG A 172 15.03 3.50 -15.20
C ARG A 172 15.97 2.60 -16.00
N PHE A 173 15.46 1.53 -16.62
CA PHE A 173 16.22 0.78 -17.61
C PHE A 173 16.11 1.50 -18.95
N LEU A 174 17.21 2.15 -19.37
CA LEU A 174 17.32 2.73 -20.71
C LEU A 174 16.90 1.70 -21.75
N LYS A 175 15.99 2.07 -22.65
CA LYS A 175 15.82 1.37 -23.93
C LYS A 175 17.11 1.59 -24.72
N CYS A 176 18.12 0.76 -24.46
CA CYS A 176 19.36 0.80 -25.19
C CYS A 176 19.08 0.35 -26.63
N ALA A 177 19.19 1.27 -27.57
CA ALA A 177 19.24 0.94 -28.98
C ALA A 177 20.70 0.67 -29.36
N ASN A 178 20.96 -0.47 -29.99
CA ASN A 178 22.25 -0.69 -30.62
C ASN A 178 22.29 0.13 -31.91
N VAL A 179 23.35 0.91 -32.08
CA VAL A 179 23.63 1.60 -33.34
C VAL A 179 24.48 0.68 -34.19
N GLU A 180 23.88 0.04 -35.18
CA GLU A 180 24.63 -0.75 -36.16
C GLU A 180 25.07 0.16 -37.31
N ARG A 181 26.39 0.35 -37.45
CA ARG A 181 26.98 1.01 -38.63
C ARG A 181 27.28 -0.04 -39.69
N LYS A 182 26.54 -0.02 -40.81
CA LYS A 182 27.02 -0.66 -42.04
C LYS A 182 27.79 0.40 -42.84
N GLY A 183 28.99 0.03 -43.31
CA GLY A 183 29.84 0.91 -44.10
C GLY A 183 29.04 1.54 -45.24
N LEU A 184 29.23 2.86 -45.43
CA LEU A 184 28.43 3.82 -46.24
C LEU A 184 27.55 4.81 -45.45
N GLY A 185 27.67 4.87 -44.12
CA GLY A 185 27.14 6.01 -43.34
C GLY A 185 25.63 5.97 -43.03
N ILE A 186 24.94 4.88 -43.38
CA ILE A 186 23.53 4.68 -43.03
C ILE A 186 23.45 4.14 -41.60
N THR A 187 22.84 4.90 -40.71
CA THR A 187 22.64 4.52 -39.30
C THR A 187 21.25 3.91 -39.14
N LYS A 188 21.15 2.62 -38.82
CA LYS A 188 19.87 1.99 -38.43
C LYS A 188 19.86 1.82 -36.91
N ILE A 189 18.84 2.38 -36.26
CA ILE A 189 18.61 2.23 -34.82
C ILE A 189 17.89 0.90 -34.60
N ALA A 190 18.59 -0.10 -34.06
CA ALA A 190 17.99 -1.38 -33.67
C ALA A 190 17.66 -1.33 -32.16
N LEU A 191 16.37 -1.27 -31.83
CA LEU A 191 15.90 -1.34 -30.44
C LEU A 191 16.06 -2.78 -29.93
N SER A 192 17.17 -3.07 -29.23
CA SER A 192 17.37 -4.36 -28.58
C SER A 192 16.68 -4.35 -27.22
N ILE A 193 15.45 -4.84 -27.16
CA ILE A 193 14.73 -5.07 -25.91
C ILE A 193 15.23 -6.38 -25.32
N LYS A 194 16.21 -6.34 -24.41
CA LYS A 194 16.41 -7.44 -23.45
C LYS A 194 15.56 -7.16 -22.23
N LYS A 195 14.27 -7.50 -22.31
CA LYS A 195 13.40 -7.56 -21.14
C LYS A 195 13.89 -8.77 -20.33
N ALA A 196 14.26 -8.59 -19.07
CA ALA A 196 14.30 -9.73 -18.16
C ALA A 196 12.88 -10.35 -18.16
N ASN A 197 12.75 -11.67 -18.02
CA ASN A 197 11.44 -12.26 -17.77
C ASN A 197 10.93 -11.68 -16.45
N GLU A 198 10.08 -10.67 -16.53
CA GLU A 198 9.30 -10.18 -15.39
C GLU A 198 8.14 -11.16 -15.22
N ASP A 199 8.09 -11.85 -14.07
CA ASP A 199 7.02 -12.80 -13.75
C ASP A 199 5.64 -12.13 -13.57
N TYR A 200 5.56 -10.80 -13.71
CA TYR A 200 4.35 -10.01 -13.48
C TYR A 200 4.17 -8.94 -14.56
N ALA A 201 3.10 -9.08 -15.34
CA ALA A 201 2.69 -8.07 -16.30
C ALA A 201 1.83 -6.99 -15.61
N PRO A 202 2.06 -5.69 -15.90
CA PRO A 202 1.15 -4.62 -15.48
C PRO A 202 -0.28 -4.90 -15.92
N MET A 203 -1.26 -4.52 -15.09
CA MET A 203 -2.67 -4.64 -15.44
C MET A 203 -3.07 -3.64 -16.53
N ALA A 204 -4.20 -3.91 -17.20
CA ALA A 204 -4.76 -2.98 -18.18
C ALA A 204 -5.15 -1.63 -17.53
N GLU A 205 -5.26 -0.60 -18.35
CA GLU A 205 -5.71 0.73 -17.91
C GLU A 205 -7.05 0.65 -17.15
N GLY A 206 -7.18 1.46 -16.09
CA GLY A 206 -8.35 1.41 -15.20
C GLY A 206 -8.32 0.31 -14.14
N LYS A 207 -7.33 -0.61 -14.15
CA LYS A 207 -7.14 -1.61 -13.11
C LYS A 207 -5.77 -1.49 -12.46
N GLU A 208 -5.67 -1.92 -11.21
CA GLU A 208 -4.40 -2.13 -10.52
C GLU A 208 -4.50 -3.36 -9.62
N ALA A 209 -3.35 -3.99 -9.39
CA ALA A 209 -3.26 -5.10 -8.46
C ALA A 209 -3.14 -4.60 -7.02
N HIS A 210 -3.49 -5.45 -6.06
CA HIS A 210 -3.35 -5.14 -4.63
C HIS A 210 -1.90 -4.79 -4.24
N TRP A 211 -0.87 -5.35 -4.89
CA TRP A 211 0.53 -4.97 -4.63
C TRP A 211 0.85 -3.53 -5.09
N GLU A 212 0.21 -3.00 -6.14
CA GLU A 212 0.37 -1.60 -6.57
C GLU A 212 -0.18 -0.63 -5.52
N VAL A 213 -1.27 -1.02 -4.85
CA VAL A 213 -1.84 -0.26 -3.74
C VAL A 213 -0.86 -0.22 -2.57
N VAL A 214 -0.27 -1.37 -2.19
CA VAL A 214 0.74 -1.45 -1.13
C VAL A 214 2.00 -0.65 -1.49
N GLU A 215 2.45 -0.70 -2.76
CA GLU A 215 3.56 0.10 -3.27
C GLU A 215 3.32 1.59 -3.00
N ARG A 216 2.12 2.08 -3.34
CA ARG A 216 1.73 3.47 -3.15
C ARG A 216 1.69 3.89 -1.68
N ILE A 217 1.13 3.05 -0.80
CA ILE A 217 1.09 3.34 0.64
C ILE A 217 2.51 3.47 1.22
N LEU A 218 3.40 2.52 0.89
CA LEU A 218 4.79 2.53 1.38
C LEU A 218 5.59 3.71 0.81
N PHE A 219 5.36 4.06 -0.46
CA PHE A 219 6.00 5.21 -1.10
C PHE A 219 5.62 6.52 -0.41
N LEU A 220 4.31 6.75 -0.18
CA LEU A 220 3.83 7.93 0.53
C LEU A 220 4.38 8.00 1.97
N TYR A 221 4.40 6.87 2.68
CA TYR A 221 5.00 6.80 4.01
C TYR A 221 6.47 7.23 3.99
N ALA A 222 7.26 6.70 3.05
CA ALA A 222 8.68 7.02 2.94
C ALA A 222 8.92 8.51 2.63
N LYS A 223 8.08 9.12 1.78
CA LYS A 223 8.15 10.55 1.47
C LYS A 223 7.78 11.44 2.64
N LEU A 224 6.78 11.06 3.44
CA LEU A 224 6.35 11.82 4.62
C LEU A 224 7.31 11.66 5.80
N ASN A 225 8.16 10.64 5.80
CA ASN A 225 9.09 10.33 6.87
C ASN A 225 10.54 10.26 6.36
N PRO A 226 11.12 11.34 5.79
CA PRO A 226 12.43 11.27 5.12
C PRO A 226 13.59 10.88 6.05
N GLY A 227 13.48 11.13 7.36
CA GLY A 227 14.46 10.69 8.35
C GLY A 227 14.50 9.17 8.54
N GLN A 228 13.38 8.48 8.31
CA GLN A 228 13.26 7.02 8.37
C GLN A 228 13.37 6.41 6.97
N GLY A 229 12.56 6.91 6.05
CA GLY A 229 12.35 6.37 4.71
C GLY A 229 11.76 4.96 4.73
N TYR A 230 11.86 4.28 3.60
CA TYR A 230 11.55 2.85 3.52
C TYR A 230 12.72 2.00 4.02
N VAL A 231 12.39 0.90 4.69
CA VAL A 231 13.32 -0.16 5.11
C VAL A 231 12.69 -1.51 4.77
N GLN A 232 13.48 -2.42 4.18
CA GLN A 232 13.03 -3.77 3.87
C GLN A 232 12.44 -4.46 5.11
N GLY A 233 11.30 -5.13 4.94
CA GLY A 233 10.51 -5.71 6.04
C GLY A 233 9.27 -4.89 6.40
N MET A 234 9.26 -3.57 6.11
CA MET A 234 8.04 -2.76 6.27
C MET A 234 6.87 -3.29 5.42
N ASN A 235 7.16 -3.86 4.26
CA ASN A 235 6.21 -4.54 3.39
C ASN A 235 5.51 -5.73 4.09
N GLU A 236 6.23 -6.48 4.93
CA GLU A 236 5.67 -7.62 5.67
C GLU A 236 4.75 -7.19 6.82
N ILE A 237 4.99 -5.99 7.38
CA ILE A 237 4.13 -5.39 8.41
C ILE A 237 2.82 -4.90 7.80
N ILE A 238 2.89 -4.20 6.67
CA ILE A 238 1.70 -3.60 6.05
C ILE A 238 0.80 -4.63 5.37
N GLY A 239 1.36 -5.72 4.83
CA GLY A 239 0.61 -6.74 4.09
C GLY A 239 -0.61 -7.28 4.84
N PRO A 240 -0.46 -7.80 6.08
CA PRO A 240 -1.59 -8.27 6.87
C PRO A 240 -2.64 -7.19 7.17
N ILE A 241 -2.21 -5.94 7.43
CA ILE A 241 -3.12 -4.81 7.74
C ILE A 241 -3.98 -4.52 6.51
N TYR A 242 -3.34 -4.36 5.37
CA TYR A 242 -4.03 -4.09 4.12
C TYR A 242 -4.97 -5.24 3.75
N TYR A 243 -4.51 -6.50 3.84
CA TYR A 243 -5.35 -7.67 3.56
C TYR A 243 -6.61 -7.68 4.42
N ALA A 244 -6.48 -7.43 5.73
CA ALA A 244 -7.63 -7.39 6.63
C ALA A 244 -8.65 -6.30 6.25
N PHE A 245 -8.19 -5.15 5.77
CA PHE A 245 -9.07 -4.02 5.41
C PHE A 245 -9.67 -4.17 4.01
N ALA A 246 -8.90 -4.69 3.06
CA ALA A 246 -9.37 -4.94 1.70
C ALA A 246 -10.33 -6.14 1.61
N CYS A 247 -10.32 -7.03 2.60
CA CYS A 247 -11.28 -8.13 2.75
C CYS A 247 -12.49 -7.79 3.66
N ASP A 248 -12.65 -6.53 4.08
CA ASP A 248 -13.75 -6.12 4.96
C ASP A 248 -15.13 -6.39 4.30
N PRO A 249 -16.12 -6.97 4.98
CA PRO A 249 -17.44 -7.19 4.38
C PRO A 249 -18.17 -5.88 4.03
N ASP A 250 -17.86 -4.77 4.72
CA ASP A 250 -18.43 -3.46 4.41
C ASP A 250 -17.70 -2.83 3.21
N ILE A 251 -18.44 -2.60 2.14
CA ILE A 251 -17.95 -2.02 0.89
C ILE A 251 -17.33 -0.64 1.12
N THR A 252 -17.91 0.18 1.99
CA THR A 252 -17.43 1.54 2.30
C THR A 252 -16.04 1.48 2.95
N PHE A 253 -15.81 0.48 3.79
CA PHE A 253 -14.50 0.26 4.41
C PHE A 253 -13.49 -0.34 3.42
N ARG A 254 -13.92 -1.23 2.51
CA ARG A 254 -13.03 -1.76 1.46
C ARG A 254 -12.58 -0.71 0.46
N GLU A 255 -13.50 0.13 0.00
CA GLU A 255 -13.20 1.22 -0.93
C GLU A 255 -12.12 2.15 -0.37
N ASN A 256 -12.12 2.35 0.94
CA ASN A 256 -11.17 3.21 1.64
C ASN A 256 -10.04 2.43 2.34
N ALA A 257 -9.86 1.13 2.03
CA ALA A 257 -8.88 0.27 2.69
C ALA A 257 -7.46 0.80 2.56
N GLU A 258 -7.12 1.39 1.41
CA GLU A 258 -5.81 2.00 1.17
C GLU A 258 -5.51 3.15 2.16
N SER A 259 -6.42 4.12 2.27
CA SER A 259 -6.27 5.27 3.15
C SER A 259 -6.26 4.86 4.62
N ASP A 260 -7.23 4.03 5.03
CA ASP A 260 -7.34 3.53 6.40
C ASP A 260 -6.06 2.75 6.79
N CYS A 261 -5.53 1.93 5.86
CA CYS A 261 -4.30 1.17 6.06
C CYS A 261 -3.08 2.09 6.21
N PHE A 262 -2.98 3.15 5.41
CA PHE A 262 -1.87 4.12 5.52
C PHE A 262 -1.75 4.70 6.94
N PHE A 263 -2.86 5.15 7.54
CA PHE A 263 -2.81 5.74 8.88
C PHE A 263 -2.58 4.70 9.97
N CYS A 264 -3.20 3.51 9.87
CA CYS A 264 -2.92 2.41 10.81
C CYS A 264 -1.45 2.00 10.77
N PHE A 265 -0.89 1.87 9.57
CA PHE A 265 0.52 1.56 9.37
C PHE A 265 1.41 2.68 9.93
N THR A 266 1.11 3.95 9.64
CA THR A 266 1.89 5.10 10.13
C THR A 266 1.93 5.15 11.65
N ASN A 267 0.79 4.94 12.31
CA ASN A 267 0.71 4.89 13.77
C ASN A 267 1.54 3.72 14.32
N LEU A 268 1.42 2.53 13.75
CA LEU A 268 2.22 1.38 14.17
C LEU A 268 3.71 1.67 14.02
N MET A 269 4.12 2.19 12.87
CA MET A 269 5.51 2.53 12.59
C MET A 269 6.08 3.58 13.55
N SER A 270 5.26 4.51 14.06
CA SER A 270 5.73 5.46 15.08
C SER A 270 6.10 4.80 16.41
N GLU A 271 5.47 3.65 16.74
CA GLU A 271 5.74 2.89 17.96
C GLU A 271 6.92 1.91 17.79
N ILE A 272 7.11 1.38 16.58
CA ILE A 272 8.11 0.33 16.29
C ILE A 272 9.29 0.84 15.48
N ARG A 273 9.43 2.17 15.32
CA ARG A 273 10.46 2.82 14.49
C ARG A 273 11.88 2.34 14.81
N ASP A 274 12.16 2.11 16.10
CA ASP A 274 13.49 1.76 16.57
C ASP A 274 13.97 0.37 16.09
N PHE A 275 13.07 -0.47 15.57
CA PHE A 275 13.43 -1.73 14.93
C PHE A 275 13.85 -1.57 13.46
N PHE A 276 13.68 -0.38 12.89
CA PHE A 276 13.94 -0.08 11.48
C PHE A 276 15.08 0.93 11.30
N HIS A 277 16.04 0.98 12.22
CA HIS A 277 17.22 1.82 12.03
C HIS A 277 18.04 1.36 10.82
N LYS A 278 18.44 2.33 9.98
CA LYS A 278 19.54 2.09 9.03
C LYS A 278 20.82 2.10 9.84
N GLU A 279 21.53 0.97 9.92
CA GLU A 279 22.88 0.97 10.47
C GLU A 279 23.72 2.02 9.73
N PRO A 280 24.45 2.90 10.43
CA PRO A 280 25.40 3.78 9.76
C PRO A 280 26.50 2.89 9.17
N GLY A 281 26.51 2.79 7.84
CA GLY A 281 27.56 2.13 7.06
C GLY A 281 28.88 2.91 7.05
#